data_AF-A0A2L2Z2H6-F1
#
_entry.id   AF-A0A2L2Z2H6-F1
#
_cell.length_a   1.000
_cell.length_b   1.000
_cell.length_c   1.000
_cell.angle_alpha   90.00
_cell.angle_beta   90.00
_cell.angle_gamma   90.00
#
_symmetry.space_group_name_H-M   'P 1'
#
loop_
_entity.id
_entity.type
_entity.pdbx_description
1 polymer ?
#
loop_
_entity_poly.entity_id
_entity_poly.type
_entity_poly.pdbx_seq_one_letter_code
_entity_poly.pdbx_strand_id
1 'polypeptide(L)' 'YFEGSLPVLSVGDPQLIRKIIVKDFNYFTDTWTFDTGDEIAESTIQMLHGEEWKKVRSIIAP' A
#
# COMPACT_ATOMS: atom_id res chain seq x y z
N TYR A 1 6.03 10.00 14.88
CA TYR A 1 4.68 9.46 15.17
C TYR A 1 4.85 7.96 15.33
N PHE A 2 4.11 7.31 16.22
CA PHE A 2 4.21 5.87 16.41
C PHE A 2 2.85 5.25 16.10
N GLU A 3 2.87 4.14 15.37
CA GLU A 3 1.72 3.28 15.18
C GLU A 3 1.93 2.05 16.05
N GLY A 4 1.27 2.01 17.22
CA GLY A 4 1.58 1.02 18.25
C GLY A 4 3.05 1.14 18.69
N SER A 5 3.82 0.06 18.55
CA SER A 5 5.26 0.01 18.84
C SER A 5 6.15 0.33 17.62
N LEU A 6 5.57 0.53 16.43
CA LEU A 6 6.31 0.75 15.21
C LEU A 6 6.54 2.26 14.99
N PRO A 7 7.80 2.71 14.84
CA PRO A 7 8.07 4.07 14.44
C PRO A 7 7.66 4.26 12.98
N VAL A 8 6.81 5.26 12.72
CA VAL A 8 6.31 5.55 11.37
C VAL A 8 6.51 7.02 11.00
N LEU A 9 6.73 7.25 9.70
CA LEU A 9 6.78 8.59 9.12
C LEU A 9 5.36 9.02 8.72
N SER A 10 4.85 10.07 9.36
CA SER A 10 3.55 10.66 9.02
C SER A 10 3.76 11.87 8.12
N VAL A 11 3.09 11.88 6.97
CA VAL A 11 3.13 12.99 6.01
C VAL A 11 1.92 13.90 6.26
N GLY A 12 2.17 15.14 6.69
CA GLY A 12 1.11 16.10 7.02
C GLY A 12 0.75 17.11 5.92
N ASP A 13 1.53 17.17 4.82
CA ASP A 13 1.30 18.11 3.72
C ASP A 13 0.39 17.47 2.64
N PRO A 14 -0.81 18.01 2.38
CA PRO A 14 -1.73 17.49 1.37
C PRO A 14 -1.16 17.45 -0.05
N GLN A 15 -0.29 18.40 -0.42
CA GLN A 15 0.34 18.42 -1.74
C GLN A 15 1.32 17.26 -1.89
N LEU A 16 2.07 16.97 -0.83
CA LEU A 16 2.99 15.84 -0.79
C LEU A 16 2.24 14.51 -0.78
N ILE A 17 1.16 14.39 0.00
CA ILE A 17 0.28 13.21 -0.03
C ILE A 17 -0.25 12.96 -1.44
N ARG A 18 -0.75 14.00 -2.12
CA ARG A 18 -1.22 13.88 -3.51
C ARG A 18 -0.11 13.44 -4.46
N LYS A 19 1.10 13.99 -4.31
CA LYS A 19 2.27 13.59 -5.12
C LYS A 19 2.58 12.10 -4.93
N ILE A 20 2.58 11.64 -3.69
CA ILE A 20 2.81 10.24 -3.32
C ILE A 20 1.74 9.34 -3.93
N ILE A 21 0.46 9.64 -3.74
CA ILE A 21 -0.65 8.77 -4.15
C ILE A 21 -0.86 8.77 -5.68
N VAL A 22 -0.51 9.86 -6.38
CA VAL A 22 -0.81 10.00 -7.82
C VAL A 22 0.42 9.76 -8.70
N LYS A 23 1.55 10.41 -8.40
CA LYS A 23 2.73 10.40 -9.28
C LYS A 23 3.73 9.34 -8.86
N ASP A 24 4.04 9.32 -7.57
CA ASP A 24 5.12 8.51 -7.03
C ASP A 24 4.63 7.17 -6.48
N PHE A 25 3.36 6.80 -6.74
CA PHE A 25 2.71 5.61 -6.18
C PHE A 25 3.51 4.32 -6.43
N ASN A 26 4.19 4.22 -7.58
CA ASN A 26 5.00 3.06 -7.93
C ASN A 26 6.23 2.84 -7.04
N TYR A 27 6.64 3.84 -6.25
CA TYR A 27 7.69 3.71 -5.23
C TYR A 27 7.15 3.25 -3.87
N PHE A 28 5.83 3.31 -3.68
CA PHE A 28 5.13 2.95 -2.44
C PHE A 28 4.17 1.78 -2.68
N THR A 29 4.62 0.76 -3.40
CA THR A 29 3.80 -0.40 -3.77
C THR A 29 3.53 -1.35 -2.61
N ASP A 30 4.38 -1.35 -1.60
CA ASP A 30 4.24 -2.19 -0.41
C ASP A 30 3.62 -1.38 0.72
N THR A 31 2.31 -1.14 0.61
CA THR A 31 1.56 -0.45 1.68
C THR A 31 1.11 -1.45 2.73
N TRP A 32 1.54 -1.19 3.97
CA TRP A 32 0.98 -1.67 5.23
C TRP A 32 0.43 -3.11 5.21
N THR A 33 1.31 -4.08 5.48
CA THR A 33 0.91 -5.45 5.75
C THR A 33 0.56 -5.64 7.20
N PHE A 34 -0.62 -6.21 7.43
CA PHE A 34 -0.98 -6.77 8.72
C PHE A 34 -1.38 -8.23 8.47
N ASP A 35 -0.74 -9.13 9.20
CA ASP A 35 -1.09 -10.55 9.18
C ASP A 35 -2.51 -10.69 9.73
N THR A 36 -3.45 -10.95 8.82
CA THR A 36 -4.86 -11.14 9.15
C THR A 36 -5.15 -12.56 9.60
N GLY A 37 -4.27 -13.52 9.29
CA GLY A 37 -4.49 -14.96 9.50
C GLY A 37 -5.62 -15.55 8.64
N ASP A 38 -6.18 -14.77 7.72
CA ASP A 38 -7.27 -15.15 6.82
C ASP A 38 -6.77 -15.10 5.37
N GLU A 39 -6.78 -16.27 4.71
CA GLU A 39 -6.25 -16.45 3.34
C GLU A 39 -6.99 -15.59 2.30
N ILE A 40 -8.28 -15.32 2.52
CA ILE A 40 -9.09 -14.52 1.59
C ILE A 40 -8.72 -13.04 1.74
N ALA A 41 -8.55 -12.56 2.97
CA ALA A 41 -8.14 -11.19 3.25
C ALA A 41 -6.75 -10.90 2.66
N GLU A 42 -5.80 -11.83 2.79
CA GLU A 42 -4.45 -11.73 2.24
C GLU A 42 -4.42 -11.73 0.71
N SER A 43 -5.44 -12.30 0.05
CA SER A 43 -5.57 -12.30 -1.40
C SER A 43 -6.13 -10.99 -1.97
N THR A 44 -6.49 -10.01 -1.13
CA THR A 44 -7.02 -8.72 -1.58
C THR A 44 -5.92 -7.85 -2.17
N ILE A 45 -6.20 -7.09 -3.24
CA ILE A 45 -5.21 -6.22 -3.93
C ILE A 45 -4.45 -5.27 -2.98
N GLN A 46 -5.00 -4.92 -1.83
CA GLN A 46 -4.34 -4.05 -0.85
C GLN A 46 -3.23 -4.76 -0.06
N MET A 47 -3.27 -6.09 0.00
CA MET A 47 -2.34 -6.98 0.72
C MET A 47 -1.34 -7.67 -0.21
N LEU A 48 -1.50 -7.52 -1.53
CA LEU A 48 -0.59 -8.09 -2.51
C LEU A 48 0.65 -7.21 -2.66
N HIS A 49 1.79 -7.84 -2.98
CA HIS A 49 3.09 -7.17 -3.13
C HIS A 49 3.72 -7.40 -4.49
N GLY A 50 4.65 -6.51 -4.84
CA GLY A 50 5.54 -6.68 -5.99
C GLY A 50 4.81 -7.01 -7.29
N GLU A 51 5.21 -8.11 -7.94
CA GLU A 51 4.69 -8.52 -9.24
C GLU A 51 3.24 -9.03 -9.20
N GLU A 52 2.82 -9.62 -8.07
CA GLU A 52 1.46 -10.11 -7.92
C GLU A 52 0.46 -8.95 -7.85
N TRP A 53 0.79 -7.93 -7.06
CA TRP A 53 0.03 -6.68 -7.03
C TRP A 53 -0.08 -6.03 -8.41
N LYS A 54 1.02 -5.93 -9.15
CA LYS A 54 1.04 -5.36 -10.51
C LYS A 54 0.11 -6.12 -11.44
N LYS A 55 0.16 -7.45 -11.39
CA LYS A 55 -0.68 -8.33 -12.20
C LYS A 55 -2.17 -8.11 -11.88
N VAL A 56 -2.56 -8.19 -10.61
CA VAL A 56 -3.97 -8.02 -10.22
C VAL A 56 -4.48 -6.61 -10.54
N ARG A 57 -3.67 -5.57 -10.31
CA ARG A 57 -4.03 -4.20 -10.69
C ARG A 57 -4.25 -4.04 -12.19
N SER A 58 -3.39 -4.64 -13.03
CA SER A 58 -3.54 -4.57 -14.49
C SER A 58 -4.85 -5.20 -15.00
N ILE A 59 -5.43 -6.13 -14.25
CA ILE A 59 -6.70 -6.78 -14.57
C ILE A 59 -7.88 -5.90 -14.13
N ILE A 60 -7.81 -5.30 -12.94
CA ILE A 60 -8.92 -4.56 -12.33
C ILE A 60 -9.02 -3.12 -12.87
N ALA A 61 -7.89 -2.49 -13.18
CA ALA A 61 -7.81 -1.11 -13.64
C ALA A 61 -6.88 -1.02 -14.86
N PRO A 62 -7.40 -1.31 -16.08
CA PRO A 62 -6.66 -1.07 -17.32
C PRO A 62 -6.35 0.41 -17.57
#